data_AF-A0A0C3D2Z0-F1
#
_entry.id   AF-A0A0C3D2Z0-F1
#
_cell.length_a   1.000
_cell.length_b   1.000
_cell.length_c   1.000
_cell.angle_alpha   90.00
_cell.angle_beta   90.00
_cell.angle_gamma   90.00
#
_symmetry.space_group_name_H-M   'P 1'
#
loop_
_entity.id
_entity.type
_entity.pdbx_description
1 polymer ?
#
loop_
_entity_poly.entity_id
_entity_poly.type
_entity_poly.pdbx_seq_one_letter_code
_entity_poly.pdbx_strand_id
1 'polypeptide(L)'
;MTWLYPAEIVPLRIRAPSNGLSTSTNWIFNFLVVMITPVSFSSIRYKTYVIFAVINAAIILVVYLCYPETAYRSLEEVDTIFRKTKGWFDVVRIARDEPLRYGKNGERLVYEQTEENAARSQGIESGAAVEVSAGVLEDVNKNSEVSSNVEMSKMV
;
A
#
# COMPACT_ATOMS: atom_id res chain seq x y z
N MET A 1 -16.13 -6.77 16.77
CA MET A 1 -14.94 -6.58 15.90
C MET A 1 -14.64 -7.76 14.96
N THR A 2 -15.49 -8.79 14.85
CA THR A 2 -15.26 -9.95 13.95
C THR A 2 -15.75 -9.73 12.52
N TRP A 3 -16.56 -8.71 12.28
CA TRP A 3 -17.28 -8.51 11.01
C TRP A 3 -16.61 -7.49 10.10
N LEU A 4 -15.85 -6.55 10.67
CA LEU A 4 -15.22 -5.48 9.91
C LEU A 4 -13.86 -5.91 9.36
N TYR A 5 -13.04 -6.56 10.18
CA TYR A 5 -11.70 -6.96 9.78
C TYR A 5 -11.66 -7.88 8.54
N PRO A 6 -12.51 -8.93 8.42
CA PRO A 6 -12.55 -9.71 7.19
C PRO A 6 -12.99 -8.90 5.97
N ALA A 7 -13.77 -7.84 6.14
CA ALA A 7 -14.17 -6.98 5.02
C ALA A 7 -12.99 -6.11 4.51
N GLU A 8 -12.03 -5.82 5.38
CA GLU A 8 -10.84 -5.01 5.08
C GLU A 8 -9.68 -5.84 4.50
N ILE A 9 -9.50 -7.08 4.93
CA ILE A 9 -8.36 -7.90 4.49
C ILE A 9 -8.66 -8.75 3.25
N VAL A 10 -9.94 -9.08 3.01
CA VAL A 10 -10.32 -10.04 1.97
C VAL A 10 -10.57 -9.33 0.63
N PRO A 11 -9.89 -9.75 -0.46
CA PRO A 11 -10.11 -9.17 -1.77
C PRO A 11 -11.52 -9.45 -2.29
N LEU A 12 -12.04 -8.56 -3.13
CA LEU A 12 -13.44 -8.55 -3.58
C LEU A 12 -13.90 -9.91 -4.17
N ARG A 13 -13.00 -10.64 -4.82
CA ARG A 13 -13.30 -11.92 -5.48
C ARG A 13 -13.70 -13.05 -4.53
N ILE A 14 -13.13 -13.09 -3.32
CA ILE A 14 -13.35 -14.19 -2.34
C ILE A 14 -14.08 -13.72 -1.08
N ARG A 15 -14.65 -12.52 -1.10
CA ARG A 15 -15.32 -11.92 0.05
C ARG A 15 -16.53 -12.71 0.53
N ALA A 16 -17.37 -13.19 -0.39
CA ALA A 16 -18.57 -13.96 -0.07
C ALA A 16 -18.26 -15.27 0.68
N PRO A 17 -17.39 -16.18 0.16
CA PRO A 17 -17.05 -17.40 0.89
C PRO A 17 -16.30 -17.12 2.20
N SER A 18 -15.46 -16.08 2.26
CA SER A 18 -14.77 -15.70 3.49
C SER A 18 -15.71 -15.22 4.59
N ASN A 19 -16.74 -14.43 4.24
CA ASN A 19 -17.76 -14.02 5.22
C ASN A 19 -18.59 -15.21 5.73
N GLY A 20 -18.87 -16.19 4.85
CA GLY A 20 -19.50 -17.45 5.24
C GLY A 20 -18.66 -18.23 6.25
N LEU A 21 -17.36 -18.38 5.99
CA LEU A 21 -16.41 -19.04 6.89
C LEU A 21 -16.25 -18.31 8.23
N SER A 22 -16.20 -16.97 8.22
CA SER A 22 -16.13 -16.17 9.45
C SER A 22 -17.38 -16.39 10.32
N THR A 23 -18.55 -16.40 9.70
CA THR A 23 -19.83 -16.63 10.38
C THR A 23 -19.90 -18.04 10.95
N SER A 24 -19.60 -19.07 10.15
CA SER A 24 -19.65 -20.47 10.61
C SER A 24 -18.65 -20.72 11.74
N THR A 25 -17.44 -20.18 11.63
CA THR A 25 -16.42 -20.27 12.67
C THR A 25 -16.89 -19.62 13.97
N ASN A 26 -17.55 -18.45 13.90
CA ASN A 26 -18.12 -17.79 15.06
C ASN A 26 -19.17 -18.68 15.75
N TRP A 27 -20.09 -19.28 14.98
CA TRP A 27 -21.08 -20.21 15.54
C TRP A 27 -20.44 -21.45 16.14
N ILE A 28 -19.46 -22.06 15.46
CA ILE A 28 -18.73 -23.24 15.95
C ILE A 28 -18.04 -22.94 17.29
N PHE A 29 -17.38 -21.79 17.43
CA PHE A 29 -16.74 -21.42 18.70
C PHE A 29 -17.76 -21.17 19.82
N ASN A 30 -18.91 -20.58 19.51
CA ASN A 30 -20.01 -20.47 20.50
C ASN A 30 -20.47 -21.86 20.97
N PHE A 31 -20.68 -22.81 20.05
CA PHE A 31 -21.02 -24.19 20.41
C PHE A 31 -19.92 -24.88 21.21
N LEU A 32 -18.66 -24.71 20.82
CA LEU A 32 -17.51 -25.29 21.49
C LEU A 32 -17.40 -24.79 22.92
N VAL A 33 -17.62 -23.50 23.17
CA VAL A 33 -17.64 -22.93 24.52
C VAL A 33 -18.78 -23.51 25.35
N VAL A 34 -19.99 -23.62 24.80
CA VAL A 34 -21.13 -24.21 25.52
C VAL A 34 -20.88 -25.68 25.89
N MET A 35 -20.23 -26.45 25.02
CA MET A 35 -19.89 -27.86 25.30
C MET A 35 -18.70 -28.04 26.24
N ILE A 36 -17.64 -27.23 26.11
CA ILE A 36 -16.43 -27.35 26.94
C ILE A 36 -16.68 -26.87 28.37
N THR A 37 -17.57 -25.88 28.56
CA THR A 37 -17.85 -25.27 29.87
C THR A 37 -18.31 -26.28 30.93
N PRO A 38 -19.35 -27.13 30.72
CA PRO A 38 -19.79 -28.09 31.72
C PRO A 38 -18.72 -29.16 32.03
N VAL A 39 -18.00 -29.64 31.01
CA VAL A 39 -16.90 -30.62 31.19
C VAL A 39 -15.76 -30.01 32.00
N SER A 40 -15.44 -28.74 31.74
CA SER A 40 -14.38 -28.00 32.43
C SER A 40 -14.71 -27.79 33.90
N PHE A 41 -15.96 -27.42 34.24
CA PHE A 41 -16.39 -27.26 35.62
C PHE A 41 -16.41 -28.58 36.40
N SER A 42 -16.80 -29.68 35.75
CA SER A 42 -16.81 -31.02 36.36
C SER A 42 -15.40 -31.53 36.67
N SER A 43 -14.45 -31.34 35.75
CA SER A 43 -13.09 -31.88 35.90
C SER A 43 -12.19 -31.02 36.79
N ILE A 44 -12.19 -29.69 36.58
CA ILE A 44 -11.07 -28.81 36.96
C ILE A 44 -11.49 -27.66 37.88
N ARG A 45 -12.81 -27.45 38.10
CA ARG A 45 -13.40 -26.44 39.00
C ARG A 45 -12.82 -25.04 38.78
N TYR A 46 -12.04 -24.49 39.72
CA TYR A 46 -11.51 -23.12 39.66
C TYR A 46 -10.36 -22.94 38.64
N LYS A 47 -9.70 -24.03 38.25
CA LYS A 47 -8.55 -23.97 37.32
C LYS A 47 -8.98 -23.72 35.86
N THR A 48 -10.29 -23.75 35.58
CA THR A 48 -10.86 -23.40 34.27
C THR A 48 -10.57 -21.96 33.87
N TYR A 49 -10.53 -21.05 34.85
CA TYR A 49 -10.14 -19.65 34.63
C TYR A 49 -8.68 -19.51 34.14
N VAL A 50 -7.78 -20.41 34.57
CA VAL A 50 -6.38 -20.41 34.10
C VAL A 50 -6.31 -20.84 32.64
N ILE A 51 -7.12 -21.84 32.24
CA ILE A 51 -7.21 -22.28 30.84
C ILE A 51 -7.73 -21.13 29.97
N PHE A 52 -8.77 -20.42 30.42
CA PHE A 52 -9.27 -19.22 29.74
C PHE A 52 -8.22 -18.11 29.63
N ALA A 53 -7.42 -17.89 30.68
CA ALA A 53 -6.34 -16.90 30.67
C ALA A 53 -5.24 -17.27 29.67
N VAL A 54 -4.83 -18.54 29.61
CA VAL A 54 -3.82 -19.02 28.65
C VAL A 54 -4.33 -18.90 27.21
N ILE A 55 -5.60 -19.26 26.96
CA ILE A 55 -6.21 -19.11 25.62
C ILE A 55 -6.26 -17.63 25.23
N ASN A 56 -6.65 -16.73 26.14
CA ASN A 56 -6.64 -15.29 25.86
C ASN A 56 -5.22 -14.76 25.58
N ALA A 57 -4.22 -15.18 26.36
CA ALA A 57 -2.83 -14.81 26.13
C ALA A 57 -2.31 -15.32 24.78
N ALA A 58 -2.68 -16.55 24.38
CA ALA A 58 -2.35 -17.09 23.07
C ALA A 58 -3.00 -16.29 21.93
N ILE A 59 -4.26 -15.88 22.10
CA ILE A 59 -4.95 -15.01 21.11
C ILE A 59 -4.20 -13.69 20.94
N ILE A 60 -3.77 -13.04 22.03
CA ILE A 60 -2.99 -11.80 21.96
C ILE A 60 -1.69 -12.00 21.16
N LEU A 61 -0.99 -13.11 21.40
CA LEU A 61 0.26 -13.43 20.70
C LEU A 61 0.03 -13.67 19.20
N VAL A 62 -1.04 -14.39 18.85
CA VAL A 62 -1.41 -14.64 17.45
C VAL A 62 -1.81 -13.33 16.75
N VAL A 63 -2.58 -12.47 17.41
CA VAL A 63 -2.95 -11.17 16.86
C VAL A 63 -1.69 -10.34 16.61
N TYR A 64 -0.76 -10.27 17.56
CA TYR A 64 0.47 -9.51 17.39
C TYR A 64 1.37 -9.99 16.23
N LEU A 65 1.40 -11.31 15.97
CA LEU A 65 2.28 -11.89 14.94
C LEU A 65 1.63 -12.03 13.55
N CYS A 66 0.31 -12.17 13.48
CA CYS A 66 -0.40 -12.49 12.24
C CYS A 66 -1.30 -11.37 11.72
N TYR A 67 -1.62 -10.35 12.52
CA TYR A 67 -2.48 -9.26 12.07
C TYR A 67 -1.62 -8.08 11.58
N PRO A 68 -1.53 -7.86 10.25
CA PRO A 68 -0.95 -6.63 9.73
C PRO A 68 -1.86 -5.44 10.07
N GLU A 69 -1.27 -4.28 10.31
CA GLU A 69 -2.02 -3.04 10.48
C GLU A 69 -2.64 -2.66 9.13
N THR A 70 -3.97 -2.75 9.01
CA THR A 70 -4.73 -2.42 7.79
C THR A 70 -5.30 -1.01 7.79
N ALA A 71 -5.11 -0.25 8.87
CA ALA A 71 -5.60 1.12 8.96
C ALA A 71 -5.00 2.01 7.86
N TYR A 72 -5.84 2.81 7.22
CA TYR A 72 -5.48 3.77 6.16
C TYR A 72 -4.93 3.15 4.87
N ARG A 73 -5.15 1.84 4.65
CA ARG A 73 -4.84 1.16 3.38
C ARG A 73 -6.10 0.98 2.55
N SER A 74 -5.98 1.24 1.24
CA SER A 74 -7.00 0.83 0.29
C SER A 74 -6.99 -0.70 0.10
N LEU A 75 -8.14 -1.27 -0.27
CA LEU A 75 -8.27 -2.71 -0.54
C LEU A 75 -7.26 -3.22 -1.58
N GLU A 76 -6.86 -2.36 -2.52
CA GLU A 76 -5.89 -2.69 -3.58
C GLU A 76 -4.44 -2.74 -3.06
N GLU A 77 -4.09 -1.90 -2.08
CA GLU A 77 -2.79 -1.96 -1.41
C GLU A 77 -2.67 -3.22 -0.56
N VAL A 78 -3.73 -3.57 0.15
CA VAL A 78 -3.79 -4.78 0.97
C VAL A 78 -3.60 -6.02 0.09
N ASP A 79 -4.27 -6.09 -1.07
CA ASP A 79 -4.07 -7.17 -2.05
C ASP A 79 -2.62 -7.22 -2.57
N THR A 80 -1.99 -6.06 -2.81
CA THR A 80 -0.59 -5.99 -3.25
C THR A 80 0.39 -6.49 -2.18
N ILE A 81 0.16 -6.16 -0.91
CA ILE A 81 0.95 -6.66 0.23
C ILE A 81 0.84 -8.19 0.32
N PHE A 82 -0.38 -8.72 0.21
CA PHE A 82 -0.61 -10.17 0.23
C PHE A 82 0.03 -10.88 -0.98
N ARG A 83 0.07 -10.25 -2.16
CA ARG A 83 0.77 -10.79 -3.34
C ARG A 83 2.30 -10.81 -3.21
N LYS A 84 2.88 -9.85 -2.47
CA LYS A 84 4.34 -9.79 -2.21
C LYS A 84 4.77 -10.71 -1.08
N THR A 85 3.83 -11.18 -0.26
CA THR A 85 4.10 -12.06 0.87
C THR A 85 4.49 -13.47 0.41
N LYS A 86 5.62 -13.98 0.91
CA LYS A 86 6.07 -15.37 0.69
C LYS A 86 5.85 -16.30 1.88
N GLY A 87 5.73 -15.77 3.11
CA GLY A 87 5.51 -16.53 4.34
C GLY A 87 4.38 -16.00 5.22
N TRP A 88 3.85 -16.83 6.11
CA TRP A 88 2.66 -16.51 6.93
C TRP A 88 2.90 -15.38 7.94
N PHE A 89 4.16 -15.19 8.35
CA PHE A 89 4.59 -14.12 9.25
C PHE A 89 5.18 -12.90 8.51
N ASP A 90 5.44 -13.04 7.20
CA ASP A 90 6.02 -11.95 6.40
C ASP A 90 5.00 -10.85 6.12
N VAL A 91 3.70 -11.15 6.20
CA VAL A 91 2.62 -10.17 5.98
C VAL A 91 2.77 -8.98 6.91
N VAL A 92 3.03 -9.21 8.20
CA VAL A 92 3.15 -8.13 9.20
C VAL A 92 4.39 -7.28 8.97
N ARG A 93 5.50 -7.90 8.54
CA ARG A 93 6.74 -7.20 8.24
C ARG A 93 6.64 -6.38 6.96
N ILE A 94 6.09 -6.96 5.90
CA ILE A 94 5.88 -6.28 4.61
C ILE A 94 4.87 -5.13 4.77
N ALA A 95 3.81 -5.32 5.56
CA ALA A 95 2.85 -4.25 5.84
C ALA A 95 3.47 -3.04 6.58
N ARG A 96 4.51 -3.26 7.41
CA ARG A 96 5.27 -2.17 8.05
C ARG A 96 6.24 -1.47 7.10
N ASP A 97 6.87 -2.22 6.20
CA ASP A 97 7.92 -1.71 5.31
C ASP A 97 7.35 -0.93 4.12
N GLU A 98 6.12 -1.22 3.69
CA GLU A 98 5.48 -0.51 2.57
C GLU A 98 5.06 0.92 2.95
N PRO A 99 5.36 1.96 2.14
CA PRO A 99 4.88 3.31 2.39
C PRO A 99 3.35 3.41 2.17
N LEU A 100 2.66 4.17 3.01
CA LEU A 100 1.22 4.44 2.89
C LEU A 100 0.93 5.25 1.61
N ARG A 101 -0.01 4.82 0.76
CA ARG A 101 -0.46 5.65 -0.37
C ARG A 101 -1.48 6.71 0.01
N TYR A 102 -2.12 6.58 1.18
CA TYR A 102 -3.12 7.52 1.68
C TYR A 102 -2.75 8.01 3.08
N GLY A 103 -2.80 9.33 3.29
CA GLY A 103 -2.61 9.96 4.59
C GLY A 103 -3.86 9.88 5.47
N LYS A 104 -3.73 10.23 6.76
CA LYS A 104 -4.82 10.23 7.76
C LYS A 104 -6.08 11.00 7.36
N ASN A 105 -5.97 11.94 6.43
CA ASN A 105 -7.04 12.83 5.97
C ASN A 105 -7.58 12.44 4.58
N GLY A 106 -7.20 11.29 4.02
CA GLY A 106 -7.59 10.87 2.67
C GLY A 106 -6.78 11.52 1.54
N GLU A 107 -5.72 12.25 1.85
CA GLU A 107 -4.80 12.81 0.86
C GLU A 107 -3.94 11.70 0.24
N ARG A 108 -3.81 11.66 -1.09
CA ARG A 108 -2.89 10.73 -1.77
C ARG A 108 -1.46 11.14 -1.44
N LEU A 109 -0.73 10.28 -0.75
CA LEU A 109 0.70 10.42 -0.56
C LEU A 109 1.37 10.04 -1.89
N VAL A 110 1.78 11.09 -2.58
CA VAL A 110 2.44 11.13 -3.88
C VAL A 110 3.68 10.23 -3.91
N TYR A 111 3.54 8.98 -4.37
CA TYR A 111 4.68 8.14 -4.78
C TYR A 111 4.85 8.16 -6.31
N GLU A 112 3.75 7.98 -7.05
CA GLU A 112 3.77 7.94 -8.53
C GLU A 112 4.00 9.31 -9.17
N GLN A 113 3.46 10.37 -8.55
CA GLN A 113 3.73 11.74 -8.98
C GLN A 113 5.18 12.16 -8.70
N THR A 114 5.93 11.57 -7.77
CA THR A 114 7.35 11.97 -7.60
C THR A 114 8.19 11.48 -8.76
N GLU A 115 7.94 10.26 -9.26
CA GLU A 115 8.62 9.73 -10.45
C GLU A 115 8.09 10.35 -11.74
N GLU A 116 6.78 10.54 -11.88
CA GLU A 116 6.17 11.19 -13.05
C GLU A 116 6.49 12.70 -13.11
N ASN A 117 6.48 13.40 -11.97
CA ASN A 117 6.89 14.80 -11.91
C ASN A 117 8.40 14.94 -12.08
N ALA A 118 9.24 14.02 -11.57
CA ALA A 118 10.67 14.03 -11.87
C ALA A 118 10.96 13.76 -13.36
N ALA A 119 10.24 12.81 -13.98
CA ALA A 119 10.34 12.54 -15.41
C ALA A 119 9.80 13.70 -16.26
N ARG A 120 8.71 14.35 -15.85
CA ARG A 120 8.18 15.56 -16.50
C ARG A 120 9.10 16.76 -16.32
N SER A 121 9.70 16.96 -15.14
CA SER A 121 10.68 18.02 -14.91
C SER A 121 11.92 17.83 -15.78
N GLN A 122 12.43 16.60 -15.90
CA GLN A 122 13.55 16.29 -16.81
C GLN A 122 13.17 16.46 -18.29
N GLY A 123 11.94 16.11 -18.68
CA GLY A 123 11.43 16.31 -20.05
C GLY A 123 11.22 17.78 -20.41
N ILE A 124 10.75 18.61 -19.46
CA ILE A 124 10.56 20.05 -19.63
C ILE A 124 11.92 20.76 -19.68
N GLU A 125 12.88 20.40 -18.83
CA GLU A 125 14.24 20.96 -18.85
C GLU A 125 14.98 20.61 -20.15
N SER A 126 14.85 19.37 -20.63
CA SER A 126 15.43 18.94 -21.90
C SER A 126 14.78 19.63 -23.11
N GLY A 127 13.45 19.74 -23.13
CA GLY A 127 12.71 20.43 -24.20
C GLY A 127 13.03 21.92 -24.27
N ALA A 128 13.07 22.60 -23.11
CA ALA A 128 13.43 24.01 -23.03
C ALA A 128 14.89 24.26 -23.46
N ALA A 129 15.84 23.38 -23.09
CA ALA A 129 17.22 23.49 -23.53
C ALA A 129 17.40 23.31 -25.04
N VAL A 130 16.63 22.39 -25.66
CA VAL A 130 16.63 22.18 -27.11
C VAL A 130 16.03 23.37 -27.86
N GLU A 131 14.94 23.95 -27.35
CA GLU A 131 14.27 25.10 -27.96
C GLU A 131 15.13 26.37 -27.86
N VAL A 132 15.80 26.59 -26.73
CA VAL A 132 16.79 27.68 -26.56
C VAL A 132 17.99 27.49 -27.50
N SER A 133 18.51 26.26 -27.64
CA SER A 133 19.61 25.97 -28.55
C SER A 133 19.24 26.20 -30.01
N ALA A 134 18.03 25.79 -30.43
CA ALA A 134 17.52 26.03 -31.78
C ALA A 134 17.34 27.52 -32.08
N GLY A 135 16.79 28.30 -31.13
CA GLY A 135 16.66 29.75 -31.27
C GLY A 135 18.00 30.46 -31.39
N VAL A 136 18.99 30.09 -30.58
CA VAL A 136 20.35 30.64 -30.64
C VAL A 136 21.01 30.35 -32.00
N LEU A 137 20.83 29.15 -32.56
CA LEU A 137 21.39 28.81 -33.87
C LEU A 137 20.74 29.61 -34.99
N GLU A 138 19.44 29.87 -34.92
CA GLU A 138 18.72 30.67 -35.92
C GLU A 138 19.16 32.14 -35.90
N ASP A 139 19.39 32.70 -34.70
CA ASP A 139 19.89 34.06 -34.53
C ASP A 139 21.35 34.22 -35.00
N VAL A 140 22.20 33.22 -34.75
CA VAL A 140 23.58 33.19 -35.27
C VAL A 140 23.59 33.12 -36.81
N ASN A 141 22.72 32.32 -37.42
CA ASN A 141 22.64 32.22 -38.87
C ASN A 141 22.23 33.55 -39.52
N LYS A 142 21.18 34.22 -39.00
CA LYS A 142 20.75 35.54 -39.49
C LYS A 142 21.84 36.60 -39.38
N ASN A 143 22.59 36.62 -38.27
CA ASN A 143 23.71 37.56 -38.10
C ASN A 143 24.89 37.29 -39.05
N SER A 144 25.13 36.02 -39.41
CA SER A 144 26.16 35.66 -40.38
C SER A 144 25.79 36.08 -41.81
N GLU A 145 24.53 35.94 -42.19
CA GLU A 145 24.00 36.38 -43.49
C GLU A 145 23.97 37.92 -43.61
N VAL A 146 23.68 38.62 -42.52
CA VAL A 146 23.75 40.09 -42.51
C VAL A 146 25.20 40.57 -42.64
N SER A 147 26.16 39.91 -41.97
CA SER A 147 27.57 40.29 -42.03
C SER A 147 28.17 40.07 -43.43
N SER A 148 27.83 38.97 -44.10
CA SER A 148 28.28 38.70 -45.47
C SER A 148 27.69 39.67 -46.50
N ASN A 149 26.41 40.05 -46.35
CA ASN A 149 25.78 41.05 -47.20
C ASN A 149 26.36 42.46 -47.01
N VAL A 150 26.76 42.82 -45.78
CA VAL A 150 27.42 44.10 -45.49
C VAL A 150 28.84 44.16 -46.06
N GLU A 151 29.60 43.05 -46.03
CA GLU A 151 30.93 43.01 -46.68
C GLU A 151 30.83 43.09 -48.20
N MET A 152 29.86 42.41 -48.82
CA MET A 152 29.66 42.48 -50.27
C MET A 152 29.29 43.89 -50.75
N SER A 153 28.55 44.65 -49.94
CA SER A 153 28.16 46.03 -50.27
C SER A 153 29.30 47.05 -50.16
N LYS A 154 30.42 46.73 -49.51
CA LYS A 154 31.60 47.62 -49.40
C LYS A 154 32.66 47.36 -50.48
N MET A 155 32.48 46.32 -51.30
CA MET A 155 33.39 45.93 -52.39
C MET A 155 32.98 46.46 -53.77
N VAL A 156 31.86 47.16 -53.88
CA VAL A 156 31.37 47.87 -55.08
C VAL A 156 31.55 49.37 -54.90
#